data_AF-A0A8J8EQ83-F1
#
_entry.id   AF-A0A8J8EQ83-F1
#
_cell.length_a   1.000
_cell.length_b   1.000
_cell.length_c   1.000
_cell.angle_alpha   90.00
_cell.angle_beta   90.00
_cell.angle_gamma   90.00
#
_symmetry.space_group_name_H-M   'P 1'
#
loop_
_entity.id
_entity.type
_entity.pdbx_description
1 polymer ?
#
loop_
_entity_poly.entity_id
_entity_poly.type
_entity_poly.pdbx_seq_one_letter_code
_entity_poly.pdbx_strand_id
1 'polypeptide(L)'
;ARKLNMGGMYAEEISIRAGFEKTTPVKELSDEDLRKVYEAMMRTFKDEPRPNIVYKDGNMHDVVPIELKIYEGLEKKYFPTFSEALDEYFGKLTIEKAKIERTRKLENKKRQLLATLRKQEEMLKGFERAMNENQEIGDLIYANYALIERLLDEFRKATEKLGWEEFKRRIDEGKKA
;
A
#
# COMPACT_ATOMS: atom_id res chain seq x y z
N ALA A 1 -6.65 33.17 -18.36
CA ALA A 1 -6.90 32.05 -17.44
C ALA A 1 -7.17 32.50 -15.99
N ARG A 2 -6.15 32.68 -15.13
CA ARG A 2 -6.33 32.88 -13.66
C ARG A 2 -7.24 34.06 -13.28
N LYS A 3 -7.07 35.22 -13.92
CA LYS A 3 -7.90 36.41 -13.65
C LYS A 3 -9.39 36.24 -14.03
N LEU A 4 -9.72 35.24 -14.83
CA LEU A 4 -11.06 34.99 -15.36
C LEU A 4 -11.65 33.64 -14.89
N ASN A 5 -11.00 32.95 -13.95
CA ASN A 5 -11.44 31.66 -13.40
C ASN A 5 -11.78 30.54 -14.42
N MET A 6 -11.31 30.66 -15.68
CA MET A 6 -11.60 29.72 -16.76
C MET A 6 -10.67 28.49 -16.81
N GLY A 7 -9.66 28.42 -15.94
CA GLY A 7 -8.64 27.36 -16.00
C GLY A 7 -7.69 27.49 -17.20
N GLY A 8 -6.66 26.63 -17.24
CA GLY A 8 -5.68 26.59 -18.34
C GLY A 8 -6.23 25.94 -19.59
N MET A 9 -7.03 24.88 -19.43
CA MET A 9 -7.64 24.11 -20.51
C MET A 9 -8.50 24.97 -21.45
N TYR A 10 -9.45 25.74 -20.92
CA TYR A 10 -10.28 26.62 -21.75
C TYR A 10 -9.48 27.79 -22.34
N ALA A 11 -8.41 28.25 -21.66
CA ALA A 11 -7.54 29.26 -22.27
C ALA A 11 -6.82 28.70 -23.51
N GLU A 12 -6.35 27.46 -23.44
CA GLU A 12 -5.73 26.76 -24.58
C GLU A 12 -6.75 26.50 -25.71
N GLU A 13 -7.98 26.08 -25.37
CA GLU A 13 -9.06 25.93 -26.35
C GLU A 13 -9.35 27.24 -27.09
N ILE A 14 -9.45 28.35 -26.35
CA ILE A 14 -9.74 29.67 -26.92
C ILE A 14 -8.61 30.10 -27.86
N SER A 15 -7.35 29.90 -27.47
CA SER A 15 -6.19 30.20 -28.33
C SER A 15 -6.26 29.40 -29.63
N ILE A 16 -6.50 28.09 -29.56
CA ILE A 16 -6.61 27.21 -30.73
C ILE A 16 -7.78 27.61 -31.63
N ARG A 17 -8.95 27.91 -31.04
CA ARG A 17 -10.12 28.41 -31.80
C ARG A 17 -9.87 29.75 -32.49
N ALA A 18 -9.03 30.60 -31.90
CA ALA A 18 -8.60 31.87 -32.49
C ALA A 18 -7.48 31.71 -33.53
N GLY A 19 -6.93 30.50 -33.71
CA GLY A 19 -5.87 30.21 -34.67
C GLY A 19 -4.45 30.46 -34.15
N PHE A 20 -4.25 30.52 -32.83
CA PHE A 20 -2.96 30.75 -32.20
C PHE A 20 -2.51 29.54 -31.39
N GLU A 21 -1.20 29.29 -31.38
CA GLU A 21 -0.61 28.33 -30.45
C GLU A 21 -0.59 28.92 -29.03
N LYS A 22 -0.67 28.08 -28.00
CA LYS A 22 -0.63 28.53 -26.60
C LYS A 22 0.67 29.25 -26.22
N THR A 23 1.73 29.04 -27.01
CA THR A 23 3.08 29.59 -26.82
C THR A 23 3.29 30.92 -27.53
N THR A 24 2.36 31.39 -28.37
CA THR A 24 2.49 32.65 -29.09
C THR A 24 2.63 33.84 -28.12
N PRO A 25 3.73 34.61 -28.20
CA PRO A 25 3.94 35.77 -27.33
C PRO A 25 2.90 36.87 -27.58
N VAL A 26 2.32 37.43 -26.51
CA VAL A 26 1.30 38.50 -26.62
C VAL A 26 1.80 39.73 -27.38
N LYS A 27 3.10 40.04 -27.27
CA LYS A 27 3.75 41.15 -27.98
C LYS A 27 3.73 41.01 -29.51
N GLU A 28 3.46 39.81 -30.03
CA GLU A 28 3.38 39.51 -31.46
C GLU A 28 1.94 39.55 -31.99
N LEU A 29 0.95 39.78 -31.10
CA LEU A 29 -0.45 39.88 -31.47
C LEU A 29 -0.84 41.33 -31.77
N SER A 30 -1.49 41.54 -32.91
CA SER A 30 -2.11 42.83 -33.24
C SER A 30 -3.42 43.05 -32.49
N ASP A 31 -3.95 44.28 -32.49
CA ASP A 31 -5.28 44.56 -31.96
C ASP A 31 -6.39 43.75 -32.65
N GLU A 32 -6.20 43.44 -33.93
CA GLU A 32 -7.11 42.59 -34.68
C GLU A 32 -7.05 41.13 -34.21
N ASP A 33 -5.86 40.64 -33.87
CA ASP A 33 -5.68 39.30 -33.31
C ASP A 33 -6.27 39.19 -31.90
N LEU A 34 -6.13 40.24 -31.08
CA LEU A 34 -6.79 40.32 -29.78
C LEU A 34 -8.32 40.30 -29.91
N ARG A 35 -8.89 40.94 -30.94
CA ARG A 35 -10.33 40.83 -31.25
C ARG A 35 -10.72 39.40 -31.61
N LYS A 36 -9.94 38.69 -32.43
CA LYS A 36 -10.20 37.26 -32.76
C LYS A 36 -10.21 36.39 -31.52
N VAL A 37 -9.27 36.58 -30.60
CA VAL A 37 -9.22 35.85 -29.31
C VAL A 37 -10.45 36.13 -28.48
N TYR A 38 -10.88 37.39 -28.38
CA TYR A 38 -12.10 37.77 -27.67
C TYR A 38 -13.36 37.14 -28.28
N GLU A 39 -13.48 37.16 -29.61
CA GLU A 39 -14.59 36.51 -30.30
C GLU A 39 -14.59 34.99 -30.09
N ALA A 40 -13.43 34.33 -30.18
CA ALA A 40 -13.29 32.91 -29.91
C ALA A 40 -13.69 32.56 -28.46
N MET A 41 -13.30 33.38 -27.49
CA MET A 41 -13.73 33.26 -26.09
C MET A 41 -15.26 33.31 -25.98
N MET A 42 -15.88 34.32 -26.57
CA MET A 42 -17.34 34.49 -26.52
C MET A 42 -18.08 33.34 -27.20
N ARG A 43 -17.55 32.83 -28.32
CA ARG A 43 -18.11 31.65 -29.01
C ARG A 43 -17.98 30.38 -28.17
N THR A 44 -16.84 30.16 -27.53
CA THR A 44 -16.60 28.96 -26.72
C THR A 44 -17.56 28.87 -25.53
N PHE A 45 -17.83 29.98 -24.85
CA PHE A 45 -18.76 29.97 -23.71
C PHE A 45 -20.25 29.94 -24.10
N LYS A 46 -20.55 30.18 -25.38
CA LYS A 46 -21.92 30.10 -25.93
C LYS A 46 -22.12 28.89 -26.83
N ASP A 47 -21.14 28.00 -26.89
CA ASP A 47 -21.18 26.83 -27.75
C ASP A 47 -22.31 25.89 -27.30
N GLU A 48 -22.86 25.14 -28.25
CA GLU A 48 -23.94 24.21 -27.92
C GLU A 48 -23.40 23.10 -27.02
N PRO A 49 -24.12 22.75 -25.93
CA PRO A 49 -23.74 21.64 -25.09
C PRO A 49 -23.60 20.36 -25.92
N ARG A 50 -22.41 19.77 -25.85
CA ARG A 50 -22.13 18.45 -26.42
C ARG A 50 -21.33 17.63 -25.41
N PRO A 51 -21.97 17.21 -24.31
CA PRO A 51 -21.28 16.59 -23.20
C PRO A 51 -20.58 15.31 -23.61
N ASN A 52 -19.33 15.15 -23.22
CA ASN A 52 -18.55 13.97 -23.58
C ASN A 52 -17.46 13.63 -22.55
N ILE A 53 -17.12 12.35 -22.49
CA ILE A 53 -15.92 11.85 -21.82
C ILE A 53 -14.87 11.60 -22.89
N VAL A 54 -13.68 12.16 -22.68
CA VAL A 54 -12.51 12.01 -23.54
C VAL A 54 -11.66 10.87 -23.03
N TYR A 55 -11.19 10.01 -23.92
CA TYR A 55 -10.33 8.87 -23.64
C TYR A 55 -8.94 9.08 -24.22
N LYS A 56 -7.92 8.70 -23.45
CA LYS A 56 -6.52 8.70 -23.86
C LYS A 56 -5.89 7.39 -23.42
N ASP A 57 -5.25 6.69 -24.36
CA ASP A 57 -4.62 5.38 -24.12
C ASP A 57 -5.57 4.36 -23.45
N GLY A 58 -6.85 4.37 -23.88
CA GLY A 58 -7.91 3.50 -23.35
C GLY A 58 -8.45 3.87 -21.96
N ASN A 59 -7.97 4.95 -21.35
CA ASN A 59 -8.41 5.41 -20.03
C ASN A 59 -9.22 6.71 -20.14
N MET A 60 -10.20 6.89 -19.25
CA MET A 60 -10.92 8.16 -19.14
C MET A 60 -9.95 9.27 -18.73
N HIS A 61 -9.79 10.26 -19.60
CA HIS A 61 -8.83 11.36 -19.44
C HIS A 61 -9.50 12.62 -18.89
N ASP A 62 -10.67 12.98 -19.42
CA ASP A 62 -11.40 14.18 -19.01
C ASP A 62 -12.91 14.06 -19.31
N VAL A 63 -13.71 14.95 -18.72
CA VAL A 63 -15.16 15.06 -18.96
C VAL A 63 -15.52 16.53 -19.15
N VAL A 64 -16.11 16.85 -20.31
CA VAL A 64 -16.34 18.24 -20.73
C VAL A 64 -17.77 18.48 -21.22
N PRO A 65 -18.34 19.68 -21.01
CA PRO A 65 -19.73 19.98 -21.36
C PRO A 65 -19.95 20.31 -22.84
N ILE A 66 -18.88 20.66 -23.56
CA ILE A 66 -18.89 21.06 -24.97
C ILE A 66 -17.78 20.32 -25.72
N GLU A 67 -17.85 20.34 -27.06
CA GLU A 67 -16.80 19.80 -27.90
C GLU A 67 -15.56 20.71 -27.88
N LEU A 68 -14.40 20.17 -27.49
CA LEU A 68 -13.15 20.92 -27.40
C LEU A 68 -12.16 20.46 -28.47
N LYS A 69 -11.57 21.41 -29.20
CA LYS A 69 -10.53 21.18 -30.21
C LYS A 69 -9.21 20.72 -29.59
N ILE A 70 -8.90 21.09 -28.35
CA ILE A 70 -7.73 20.54 -27.64
C ILE A 70 -7.72 19.01 -27.54
N TYR A 71 -8.90 18.38 -27.70
CA TYR A 71 -9.08 16.94 -27.68
C TYR A 71 -9.39 16.37 -29.07
N GLU A 72 -9.09 17.09 -30.13
CA GLU A 72 -9.19 16.59 -31.50
C GLU A 72 -8.29 15.38 -31.70
N GLY A 73 -8.81 14.34 -32.37
CA GLY A 73 -8.11 13.07 -32.58
C GLY A 73 -8.15 12.09 -31.41
N LEU A 74 -8.67 12.48 -30.23
CA LEU A 74 -8.92 11.55 -29.12
C LEU A 74 -10.28 10.88 -29.23
N GLU A 75 -10.38 9.67 -28.67
CA GLU A 75 -11.64 8.93 -28.58
C GLU A 75 -12.59 9.63 -27.59
N LYS A 76 -13.87 9.70 -27.94
CA LYS A 76 -14.89 10.42 -27.16
C LYS A 76 -16.17 9.60 -27.05
N LYS A 77 -16.76 9.56 -25.86
CA LYS A 77 -18.10 9.03 -25.60
C LYS A 77 -19.03 10.19 -25.27
N TYR A 78 -20.06 10.39 -26.08
CA TYR A 78 -21.04 11.47 -25.90
C TYR A 78 -22.19 11.07 -24.99
N PHE A 79 -22.76 12.05 -24.31
CA PHE A 79 -23.87 11.90 -23.37
C PHE A 79 -24.96 12.94 -23.65
N PRO A 80 -26.24 12.61 -23.36
CA PRO A 80 -27.35 13.56 -23.49
C PRO A 80 -27.19 14.81 -22.60
N THR A 81 -26.69 14.63 -21.39
CA THR A 81 -26.49 15.71 -20.42
C THR A 81 -25.09 15.67 -19.81
N PHE A 82 -24.61 16.83 -19.34
CA PHE A 82 -23.31 16.88 -18.67
C PHE A 82 -23.34 16.19 -17.31
N SER A 83 -24.48 16.19 -16.63
CA SER A 83 -24.69 15.41 -15.40
C SER A 83 -24.48 13.92 -15.63
N GLU A 84 -25.06 13.34 -16.70
CA GLU A 84 -24.85 11.93 -17.03
C GLU A 84 -23.39 11.60 -17.36
N ALA A 85 -22.68 12.51 -18.05
CA ALA A 85 -21.25 12.34 -18.32
C ALA A 85 -20.43 12.36 -17.01
N LEU A 86 -20.76 13.25 -16.07
CA LEU A 86 -20.11 13.33 -14.76
C LEU A 86 -20.38 12.08 -13.92
N ASP A 87 -21.62 11.57 -13.93
CA ASP A 87 -21.99 10.36 -13.19
C ASP A 87 -21.21 9.13 -13.69
N GLU A 88 -21.08 8.95 -15.00
CA GLU A 88 -20.27 7.87 -15.57
C GLU A 88 -18.78 8.05 -15.21
N TYR A 89 -18.23 9.26 -15.40
CA TYR A 89 -16.81 9.54 -15.18
C TYR A 89 -16.42 9.31 -13.71
N PHE A 90 -17.13 9.94 -12.77
CA PHE A 90 -16.83 9.85 -11.34
C PHE A 90 -17.33 8.56 -10.70
N GLY A 91 -18.40 7.95 -11.20
CA GLY A 91 -18.90 6.66 -10.75
C GLY A 91 -17.86 5.55 -10.93
N LYS A 92 -17.29 5.44 -12.14
CA LYS A 92 -16.22 4.48 -12.44
C LYS A 92 -14.94 4.73 -11.63
N LEU A 93 -14.51 5.99 -11.54
CA LEU A 93 -13.36 6.39 -10.70
C LEU A 93 -13.54 6.00 -9.22
N THR A 94 -14.75 6.14 -8.68
CA THR A 94 -15.06 5.78 -7.29
C THR A 94 -15.00 4.27 -7.08
N ILE A 95 -15.55 3.49 -8.01
CA ILE A 95 -15.50 2.01 -7.96
C ILE A 95 -14.06 1.51 -8.06
N GLU A 96 -13.24 2.08 -8.94
CA GLU A 96 -11.83 1.71 -9.07
C GLU A 96 -11.03 2.02 -7.80
N LYS A 97 -11.21 3.22 -7.23
CA LYS A 97 -10.58 3.58 -5.96
C LYS A 97 -10.96 2.62 -4.83
N ALA A 98 -12.25 2.27 -4.73
CA ALA A 98 -12.73 1.31 -3.73
C ALA A 98 -12.12 -0.09 -3.93
N LYS A 99 -11.98 -0.55 -5.17
CA LYS A 99 -11.31 -1.82 -5.50
C LYS A 99 -9.83 -1.78 -5.10
N ILE A 100 -9.10 -0.71 -5.45
CA ILE A 100 -7.68 -0.55 -5.10
C ILE A 100 -7.49 -0.57 -3.58
N GLU A 101 -8.33 0.14 -2.83
CA GLU A 101 -8.25 0.17 -1.38
C GLU A 101 -8.52 -1.21 -0.76
N ARG A 102 -9.54 -1.93 -1.25
CA ARG A 102 -9.84 -3.30 -0.82
C ARG A 102 -8.68 -4.25 -1.10
N THR A 103 -8.09 -4.17 -2.29
CA THR A 103 -6.91 -4.97 -2.68
C THR A 103 -5.73 -4.70 -1.74
N ARG A 104 -5.43 -3.42 -1.46
CA ARG A 104 -4.36 -3.05 -0.51
C ARG A 104 -4.60 -3.60 0.90
N LYS A 105 -5.85 -3.55 1.40
CA LYS A 105 -6.20 -4.13 2.70
C LYS A 105 -5.98 -5.65 2.73
N LEU A 106 -6.36 -6.35 1.67
CA LEU A 106 -6.15 -7.80 1.55
C LEU A 106 -4.67 -8.15 1.49
N GLU A 107 -3.86 -7.42 0.71
CA GLU A 107 -2.41 -7.63 0.64
C GLU A 107 -1.72 -7.40 1.99
N ASN A 108 -2.12 -6.35 2.72
CA ASN A 108 -1.61 -6.09 4.07
C ASN A 108 -1.95 -7.25 5.01
N LYS A 109 -3.18 -7.77 4.96
CA LYS A 109 -3.59 -8.90 5.80
C LYS A 109 -2.81 -10.17 5.44
N LYS A 110 -2.59 -10.43 4.15
CA LYS A 110 -1.76 -11.54 3.67
C LYS A 110 -0.33 -11.43 4.20
N ARG A 111 0.30 -10.26 4.13
CA ARG A 111 1.65 -10.02 4.69
C ARG A 111 1.71 -10.31 6.19
N GLN A 112 0.73 -9.86 6.96
CA GLN A 112 0.65 -10.13 8.39
C GLN A 112 0.54 -11.63 8.68
N LEU A 113 -0.37 -12.33 8.00
CA LEU A 113 -0.54 -13.78 8.19
C LEU A 113 0.72 -14.56 7.84
N LEU A 114 1.41 -14.22 6.75
CA LEU A 114 2.67 -14.86 6.37
C LEU A 114 3.78 -14.62 7.40
N ALA A 115 3.86 -13.41 7.98
CA ALA A 115 4.82 -13.12 9.03
C ALA A 115 4.52 -13.92 10.31
N THR A 116 3.25 -14.05 10.68
CA THR A 116 2.82 -14.90 11.80
C THR A 116 3.14 -16.36 11.55
N LEU A 117 2.86 -16.87 10.34
CA LEU A 117 3.15 -18.26 9.97
C LEU A 117 4.63 -18.58 10.13
N ARG A 118 5.53 -17.72 9.62
CA ARG A 118 6.98 -17.90 9.77
C ARG A 118 7.41 -17.99 11.24
N LYS A 119 6.88 -17.11 12.10
CA LYS A 119 7.17 -17.15 13.54
C LYS A 119 6.69 -18.45 14.19
N GLN A 120 5.51 -18.94 13.78
CA GLN A 120 4.98 -20.20 14.28
C GLN A 120 5.84 -21.39 13.82
N GLU A 121 6.31 -21.40 12.57
CA GLU A 121 7.22 -22.43 12.06
C GLU A 121 8.57 -22.44 12.81
N GLU A 122 9.15 -21.27 13.08
CA GLU A 122 10.38 -21.15 13.87
C GLU A 122 10.19 -21.65 15.30
N MET A 123 9.06 -21.30 15.92
CA MET A 123 8.70 -21.76 17.26
C MET A 123 8.52 -23.27 17.32
N LEU A 124 7.87 -23.86 16.31
CA LEU A 124 7.65 -25.31 16.22
C LEU A 124 8.99 -26.06 16.14
N LYS A 125 9.93 -25.59 15.31
CA LYS A 125 11.31 -26.14 15.26
C LYS A 125 12.07 -25.98 16.59
N GLY A 126 11.77 -24.94 17.35
CA GLY A 126 12.31 -24.75 18.70
C GLY A 126 11.78 -25.81 19.66
N PHE A 127 10.47 -26.04 19.65
CA PHE A 127 9.83 -27.07 20.47
C PHE A 127 10.29 -28.48 20.11
N GLU A 128 10.43 -28.81 18.83
CA GLU A 128 10.95 -30.12 18.39
C GLU A 128 12.36 -30.39 18.94
N ARG A 129 13.26 -29.39 18.91
CA ARG A 129 14.60 -29.52 19.50
C ARG A 129 14.53 -29.74 21.01
N ALA A 130 13.75 -28.93 21.71
CA ALA A 130 13.60 -29.06 23.15
C ALA A 130 12.96 -30.41 23.54
N MET A 131 12.03 -30.94 22.74
CA MET A 131 11.45 -32.26 22.95
C MET A 131 12.52 -33.35 22.85
N ASN A 132 13.34 -33.32 21.80
CA ASN A 132 14.40 -34.31 21.60
C ASN A 132 15.45 -34.25 22.72
N GLU A 133 15.92 -33.05 23.08
CA GLU A 133 16.89 -32.85 24.17
C GLU A 133 16.35 -33.37 25.51
N ASN A 134 15.10 -33.03 25.86
CA ASN A 134 14.49 -33.50 27.11
C ASN A 134 14.25 -35.01 27.10
N GLN A 135 13.92 -35.59 25.94
CA GLN A 135 13.77 -37.03 25.81
C GLN A 135 15.11 -37.74 26.03
N GLU A 136 16.20 -37.27 25.42
CA GLU A 136 17.54 -37.82 25.64
C GLU A 136 17.97 -37.74 27.11
N ILE A 137 17.71 -36.59 27.77
CA ILE A 137 17.97 -36.44 29.21
C ILE A 137 17.15 -37.46 30.01
N GLY A 138 15.86 -37.60 29.70
CA GLY A 138 14.97 -38.57 30.35
C GLY A 138 15.46 -40.01 30.19
N ASP A 139 15.85 -40.39 28.98
CA ASP A 139 16.38 -41.71 28.66
C ASP A 139 17.69 -41.99 29.41
N LEU A 140 18.59 -41.00 29.52
CA LEU A 140 19.82 -41.12 30.30
C LEU A 140 19.56 -41.28 31.80
N ILE A 141 18.61 -40.51 32.35
CA ILE A 141 18.20 -40.65 33.76
C ILE A 141 17.63 -42.05 33.99
N TYR A 142 16.76 -42.52 33.09
CA TYR A 142 16.14 -43.84 33.20
C TYR A 142 17.18 -44.96 33.11
N ALA A 143 18.10 -44.89 32.15
CA ALA A 143 19.18 -45.85 32.00
C ALA A 143 20.10 -45.93 33.24
N ASN A 144 20.23 -44.83 33.98
CA ASN A 144 21.07 -44.73 35.18
C ASN A 144 20.27 -44.65 36.49
N TYR A 145 18.98 -45.02 36.46
CA TYR A 145 18.04 -44.78 37.55
C TYR A 145 18.56 -45.30 38.90
N ALA A 146 19.02 -46.55 38.95
CA ALA A 146 19.52 -47.17 40.17
C ALA A 146 20.82 -46.53 40.72
N LEU A 147 21.65 -45.93 39.86
CA LEU A 147 22.82 -45.17 40.30
C LEU A 147 22.39 -43.82 40.88
N ILE A 148 21.51 -43.12 40.18
CA ILE A 148 20.99 -41.80 40.58
C ILE A 148 20.24 -41.92 41.91
N GLU A 149 19.37 -42.92 42.06
CA GLU A 149 18.60 -43.16 43.29
C GLU A 149 19.52 -43.41 44.50
N ARG A 150 20.57 -44.24 44.33
CA ARG A 150 21.58 -44.46 45.37
C ARG A 150 22.31 -43.18 45.76
N LEU A 151 22.75 -42.39 44.78
CA LEU A 151 23.44 -41.12 45.03
C LEU A 151 22.53 -40.11 45.75
N LEU A 152 21.26 -40.02 45.35
CA LEU A 152 20.28 -39.13 46.00
C LEU A 152 20.03 -39.54 47.46
N ASP A 153 19.91 -40.84 47.75
CA ASP A 153 19.75 -41.34 49.11
C ASP A 153 20.99 -41.08 49.98
N GLU A 154 22.19 -41.31 49.44
CA GLU A 154 23.45 -40.98 50.13
C GLU A 154 23.59 -39.48 50.41
N PHE A 155 23.28 -38.63 49.44
CA PHE A 155 23.34 -37.16 49.61
C PHE A 155 22.31 -36.67 50.61
N ARG A 156 21.10 -37.24 50.60
CA ARG A 156 20.09 -36.92 51.62
C ARG A 156 20.59 -37.26 53.02
N LYS A 157 21.12 -38.47 53.22
CA LYS A 157 21.69 -38.88 54.52
C LYS A 157 22.87 -37.99 54.95
N ALA A 158 23.72 -37.57 54.01
CA ALA A 158 24.85 -36.69 54.29
C ALA A 158 24.42 -35.27 54.66
N THR A 159 23.46 -34.70 53.94
CA THR A 159 22.90 -33.36 54.20
C THR A 159 22.15 -33.30 55.53
N GLU A 160 21.40 -34.35 55.89
CA GLU A 160 20.72 -34.47 57.19
C GLU A 160 21.72 -34.53 58.37
N LYS A 161 22.90 -35.11 58.16
CA LYS A 161 23.95 -35.23 59.20
C LYS A 161 24.87 -34.00 59.31
N LEU A 162 25.24 -33.38 58.19
CA LEU A 162 26.28 -32.35 58.13
C LEU A 162 25.72 -30.93 57.96
N GLY A 163 24.47 -30.79 57.50
CA GLY A 163 23.93 -29.52 57.03
C GLY A 163 24.39 -29.16 55.61
N TRP A 164 23.61 -28.33 54.93
CA TRP A 164 23.79 -28.02 53.50
C TRP A 164 25.09 -27.29 53.18
N GLU A 165 25.51 -26.35 54.02
CA GLU A 165 26.73 -25.55 53.78
C GLU A 165 27.99 -26.42 53.84
N GLU A 166 28.11 -27.25 54.88
CA GLU A 166 29.26 -28.14 55.07
C GLU A 166 29.29 -29.27 54.05
N PHE A 167 28.12 -29.83 53.70
CA PHE A 167 28.02 -30.83 52.62
C PHE A 167 28.53 -30.26 51.28
N LYS A 168 28.09 -29.04 50.91
CA LYS A 168 28.52 -28.38 49.68
C LYS A 168 30.04 -28.14 49.66
N ARG A 169 30.60 -27.66 50.77
CA ARG A 169 32.04 -27.43 50.93
C ARG A 169 32.85 -28.71 50.67
N ARG A 170 32.44 -29.84 51.25
CA ARG A 170 33.12 -31.13 51.08
C ARG A 170 33.04 -31.68 49.66
N ILE A 171 31.90 -31.52 48.99
CA ILE A 171 31.76 -31.92 47.58
C ILE A 171 32.67 -31.09 46.68
N ASP A 172 32.77 -29.77 46.92
CA ASP A 172 33.62 -28.89 46.13
C ASP A 172 35.12 -29.14 46.37
N GLU A 173 35.52 -29.53 47.59
CA GLU A 173 36.88 -29.98 47.90
C GLU A 173 37.21 -31.30 47.20
N GLY A 174 36.28 -32.27 47.19
CA GLY A 174 36.46 -33.57 46.53
C GLY A 174 36.48 -33.53 45.00
N LYS A 175 35.88 -32.52 44.36
CA LYS A 175 35.93 -32.32 42.90
C LYS A 175 37.26 -31.78 42.37
N LYS A 176 38.12 -31.25 43.25
CA LYS A 176 39.42 -30.63 42.89
C LYS A 176 40.61 -31.58 43.06
N ALA A 177 40.40 -32.73 43.70
CA ALA A 177 41.37 -33.81 43.83
C ALA A 177 41.23 -34.80 42.66
#